data_AF-A0A3B4X9J8-F1
#
_entry.id   AF-A0A3B4X9J8-F1
#
_cell.length_a   1.000
_cell.length_b   1.000
_cell.length_c   1.000
_cell.angle_alpha   90.00
_cell.angle_beta   90.00
_cell.angle_gamma   90.00
#
_symmetry.space_group_name_H-M   'P 1'
#
loop_
_entity.id
_entity.type
_entity.pdbx_description
1 polymer ?
#
loop_
_entity_poly.entity_id
_entity_poly.type
_entity_poly.pdbx_seq_one_letter_code
_entity_poly.pdbx_strand_id
1 'polypeptide(L)'
;MASENSSELQDEKAALLETDSAQDAQEESGPVAKQSESKLTLYHWTQSFNSQKVRLAIAEKGLHCEEYDVSLPLSEHNEPWFMRLNPTGEVPVLVHNDNVICDPTQIMDYLEHNFNDEGTPKLVPEEGSTYYHRVQHYRELLDSLQMDAYTHGSILHPEITVDSHIPAYAATCIRTQIGNTQSELKKLAEQNPELKDAYIAKQRRLKSKLVDHDNMKYLKKLLDELESVMDQVETELQRRVEETPEEGSQSWLCGEFFSIADVSLAVTLHRLKFLGLSRRYWGNGNRVNLETYYERVVQRPAFRRVLGHVNNILISAVLPVAFRVARKNAPVIVGTTLLIGVLGGATYFAFLYMKKRLTTLS
;
A
#
# COMPACT_ATOMS: atom_id res chain seq x y z
N MET A 1 -10.10 -50.38 -22.75
CA MET A 1 -10.78 -51.47 -23.48
C MET A 1 -12.24 -51.39 -23.06
N ALA A 2 -13.05 -50.62 -23.78
CA ALA A 2 -13.64 -50.96 -25.07
C ALA A 2 -14.88 -51.84 -24.89
N SER A 3 -16.01 -51.18 -24.60
CA SER A 3 -17.34 -51.67 -24.91
C SER A 3 -17.77 -51.03 -26.23
N GLU A 4 -17.48 -51.72 -27.32
CA GLU A 4 -18.22 -51.61 -28.59
C GLU A 4 -19.68 -52.05 -28.30
N ASN A 5 -20.74 -51.77 -29.08
CA ASN A 5 -21.01 -51.04 -30.33
C ASN A 5 -22.57 -50.85 -30.32
N SER A 6 -23.31 -50.23 -31.24
CA SER A 6 -23.13 -49.60 -32.56
C SER A 6 -24.51 -49.01 -32.97
N SER A 7 -24.58 -48.36 -34.14
CA SER A 7 -25.79 -47.92 -34.87
C SER A 7 -26.56 -46.73 -34.24
N GLU A 8 -26.89 -45.67 -34.98
CA GLU A 8 -26.71 -45.42 -36.43
C GLU A 8 -26.51 -43.91 -36.70
N LEU A 9 -25.85 -43.60 -37.81
CA LEU A 9 -25.36 -42.27 -38.21
C LEU A 9 -25.88 -41.95 -39.64
N GLN A 10 -26.08 -40.65 -39.93
CA GLN A 10 -26.14 -40.02 -41.28
C GLN A 10 -27.39 -40.33 -42.14
N ASP A 11 -27.86 -39.49 -43.08
CA ASP A 11 -27.65 -38.05 -43.46
C ASP A 11 -28.84 -37.63 -44.39
N GLU A 12 -29.13 -36.40 -44.85
CA GLU A 12 -28.57 -35.02 -44.74
C GLU A 12 -29.81 -34.05 -44.60
N LYS A 13 -29.80 -32.95 -43.84
CA LYS A 13 -29.41 -31.54 -44.19
C LYS A 13 -30.38 -30.74 -45.11
N ALA A 14 -30.40 -29.41 -44.83
CA ALA A 14 -31.13 -28.30 -45.50
C ALA A 14 -32.65 -28.21 -45.21
N ALA A 15 -33.23 -27.21 -44.51
CA ALA A 15 -33.03 -25.75 -44.34
C ALA A 15 -33.83 -24.87 -45.31
N LEU A 16 -34.81 -24.12 -44.76
CA LEU A 16 -35.46 -22.85 -45.18
C LEU A 16 -36.63 -22.62 -44.17
N LEU A 17 -36.50 -21.70 -43.19
CA LEU A 17 -36.87 -20.26 -43.20
C LEU A 17 -38.38 -19.98 -43.09
N GLU A 18 -38.74 -19.34 -41.94
CA GLU A 18 -39.84 -18.38 -41.65
C GLU A 18 -41.27 -18.65 -42.20
N THR A 19 -42.35 -18.51 -41.43
CA THR A 19 -42.84 -17.24 -40.84
C THR A 19 -43.92 -17.44 -39.76
N ASP A 20 -44.06 -16.42 -38.90
CA ASP A 20 -45.26 -16.00 -38.13
C ASP A 20 -46.10 -17.02 -37.33
N SER A 21 -46.06 -16.84 -36.01
CA SER A 21 -47.30 -16.50 -35.27
C SER A 21 -47.01 -15.52 -34.14
N ALA A 22 -47.53 -14.30 -34.27
CA ALA A 22 -47.55 -13.33 -33.17
C ALA A 22 -48.69 -13.66 -32.21
N GLN A 23 -48.44 -13.61 -30.89
CA GLN A 23 -49.49 -13.31 -29.93
C GLN A 23 -48.94 -12.74 -28.61
N ASP A 24 -49.48 -11.56 -28.30
CA ASP A 24 -49.72 -10.94 -26.99
C ASP A 24 -48.55 -10.66 -26.03
N ALA A 25 -48.20 -9.37 -26.01
CA ALA A 25 -47.42 -8.74 -24.95
C ALA A 25 -48.27 -8.50 -23.69
N GLN A 26 -47.72 -8.85 -22.53
CA GLN A 26 -47.97 -8.13 -21.29
C GLN A 26 -46.63 -7.84 -20.60
N GLU A 27 -46.21 -6.58 -20.63
CA GLU A 27 -45.04 -6.09 -19.91
C GLU A 27 -45.36 -5.87 -18.43
N GLU A 28 -45.06 -6.84 -17.56
CA GLU A 28 -44.85 -6.55 -16.14
C GLU A 28 -43.41 -6.06 -15.91
N SER A 29 -43.17 -4.79 -16.24
CA SER A 29 -41.93 -4.08 -15.90
C SER A 29 -41.94 -3.65 -14.43
N GLY A 30 -41.83 -4.64 -13.53
CA GLY A 30 -41.46 -4.35 -12.14
C GLY A 30 -40.11 -3.62 -12.08
N PRO A 31 -39.91 -2.67 -11.15
CA PRO A 31 -38.63 -2.00 -11.02
C PRO A 31 -37.60 -2.98 -10.47
N VAL A 32 -36.89 -3.67 -11.38
CA VAL A 32 -35.62 -4.30 -11.07
C VAL A 32 -34.68 -3.17 -10.71
N ALA A 33 -34.64 -2.83 -9.42
CA ALA A 33 -33.66 -1.94 -8.86
C ALA A 33 -32.29 -2.52 -9.20
N LYS A 34 -31.65 -1.93 -10.21
CA LYS A 34 -30.23 -2.16 -10.49
C LYS A 34 -29.52 -1.98 -9.16
N GLN A 35 -29.02 -3.09 -8.59
CA GLN A 35 -28.09 -3.00 -7.48
C GLN A 35 -26.93 -2.14 -7.99
N SER A 36 -26.84 -0.92 -7.47
CA SER A 36 -25.67 -0.09 -7.70
C SER A 36 -24.50 -0.89 -7.14
N GLU A 37 -23.60 -1.33 -8.02
CA GLU A 37 -22.34 -1.93 -7.58
C GLU A 37 -21.71 -0.98 -6.56
N SER A 38 -21.50 -1.48 -5.35
CA SER A 38 -21.17 -0.63 -4.21
C SER A 38 -19.75 -0.10 -4.36
N LYS A 39 -19.62 1.20 -4.64
CA LYS A 39 -18.38 1.80 -5.10
C LYS A 39 -17.40 1.92 -3.94
N LEU A 40 -16.31 1.15 -4.01
CA LEU A 40 -15.21 1.15 -3.05
C LEU A 40 -14.02 1.94 -3.62
N THR A 41 -13.70 3.09 -3.03
CA THR A 41 -12.63 3.98 -3.47
C THR A 41 -11.61 4.22 -2.36
N LEU A 42 -10.32 4.11 -2.67
CA LEU A 42 -9.23 4.36 -1.75
C LEU A 42 -8.42 5.59 -2.20
N TYR A 43 -8.45 6.65 -1.39
CA TYR A 43 -7.53 7.77 -1.53
C TYR A 43 -6.25 7.44 -0.77
N HIS A 44 -5.12 7.33 -1.45
CA HIS A 44 -3.88 6.84 -0.85
C HIS A 44 -2.65 7.56 -1.42
N TRP A 45 -1.47 7.27 -0.87
CA TRP A 45 -0.21 7.52 -1.58
C TRP A 45 0.60 6.24 -1.63
N THR A 46 1.07 5.82 -2.80
CA THR A 46 1.81 4.56 -2.99
C THR A 46 2.98 4.34 -2.02
N GLN A 47 3.56 5.42 -1.50
CA GLN A 47 4.73 5.41 -0.60
C GLN A 47 4.40 5.71 0.87
N SER A 48 3.14 5.95 1.23
CA SER A 48 2.72 6.05 2.64
C SER A 48 2.69 4.65 3.27
N PHE A 49 3.28 4.49 4.45
CA PHE A 49 3.30 3.22 5.19
C PHE A 49 1.87 2.69 5.46
N ASN A 50 0.99 3.55 5.98
CA ASN A 50 -0.40 3.18 6.25
C ASN A 50 -1.18 2.88 4.96
N SER A 51 -0.87 3.58 3.87
CA SER A 51 -1.45 3.26 2.56
C SER A 51 -0.97 1.91 2.03
N GLN A 52 0.30 1.55 2.24
CA GLN A 52 0.84 0.24 1.87
C GLN A 52 0.15 -0.90 2.63
N LYS A 53 -0.12 -0.74 3.94
CA LYS A 53 -0.92 -1.70 4.73
C LYS A 53 -2.31 -1.92 4.14
N VAL A 54 -3.09 -0.86 3.99
CA VAL A 54 -4.48 -0.96 3.49
C VAL A 54 -4.53 -1.50 2.06
N ARG A 55 -3.66 -1.03 1.16
CA ARG A 55 -3.59 -1.55 -0.22
C ARG A 55 -3.22 -3.04 -0.25
N LEU A 56 -2.34 -3.49 0.64
CA LEU A 56 -1.98 -4.91 0.75
C LEU A 56 -3.17 -5.74 1.26
N ALA A 57 -3.90 -5.27 2.28
CA ALA A 57 -5.12 -5.94 2.77
C ALA A 57 -6.18 -6.07 1.67
N ILE A 58 -6.49 -4.98 0.95
CA ILE A 58 -7.41 -4.98 -0.22
C ILE A 58 -6.94 -6.00 -1.27
N ALA A 59 -5.64 -6.01 -1.57
CA ALA A 59 -5.05 -6.87 -2.59
C ALA A 59 -5.01 -8.36 -2.21
N GLU A 60 -4.84 -8.71 -0.93
CA GLU A 60 -4.87 -10.08 -0.41
C GLU A 60 -6.31 -10.60 -0.27
N LYS A 61 -7.28 -9.73 0.08
CA LYS A 61 -8.73 -10.04 0.01
C LYS A 61 -9.27 -10.08 -1.42
N GLY A 62 -8.47 -9.73 -2.44
CA GLY A 62 -8.89 -9.76 -3.85
C GLY A 62 -9.96 -8.73 -4.24
N LEU A 63 -10.22 -7.72 -3.41
CA LEU A 63 -11.32 -6.78 -3.59
C LEU A 63 -11.06 -5.85 -4.79
N HIS A 64 -12.12 -5.55 -5.55
CA HIS A 64 -12.08 -4.48 -6.55
C HIS A 64 -12.23 -3.13 -5.86
N CYS A 65 -11.20 -2.28 -5.94
CA CYS A 65 -11.19 -0.95 -5.35
C CYS A 65 -10.61 0.05 -6.34
N GLU A 66 -11.28 1.19 -6.50
CA GLU A 66 -10.76 2.32 -7.27
C GLU A 66 -9.68 3.06 -6.46
N GLU A 67 -8.44 3.06 -6.97
CA GLU A 67 -7.30 3.74 -6.34
C GLU A 67 -7.15 5.18 -6.85
N TYR A 68 -7.13 6.15 -5.93
CA TYR A 68 -6.84 7.58 -6.21
C TYR A 68 -5.54 8.00 -5.50
N ASP A 69 -4.46 8.24 -6.26
CA ASP A 69 -3.15 8.60 -5.70
C ASP A 69 -3.04 10.10 -5.37
N VAL A 70 -3.13 10.40 -4.08
CA VAL A 70 -2.96 11.72 -3.44
C VAL A 70 -1.48 11.96 -3.17
N SER A 71 -0.85 12.81 -3.97
CA SER A 71 0.58 13.11 -3.87
C SER A 71 0.93 13.92 -2.63
N LEU A 72 1.63 13.30 -1.68
CA LEU A 72 2.28 14.02 -0.58
C LEU A 72 3.36 14.99 -1.07
N PRO A 73 4.26 14.62 -2.02
CA PRO A 73 5.27 15.54 -2.57
C PRO A 73 4.72 16.79 -3.25
N LEU A 74 3.51 16.73 -3.83
CA LEU A 74 2.83 17.88 -4.45
C LEU A 74 1.82 18.58 -3.52
N SER A 75 1.83 18.27 -2.21
CA SER A 75 0.90 18.82 -1.23
C SER A 75 -0.60 18.56 -1.51
N GLU A 76 -0.96 17.57 -2.35
CA GLU A 76 -2.38 17.28 -2.68
C GLU A 76 -3.21 16.93 -1.43
N HIS A 77 -2.59 16.23 -0.46
CA HIS A 77 -3.13 15.97 0.89
C HIS A 77 -3.35 17.20 1.80
N ASN A 78 -2.96 18.40 1.34
CA ASN A 78 -3.27 19.69 1.97
C ASN A 78 -4.39 20.44 1.22
N GLU A 79 -4.77 20.03 0.01
CA GLU A 79 -5.75 20.78 -0.78
C GLU A 79 -7.15 20.74 -0.13
N PRO A 80 -7.97 21.80 -0.27
CA PRO A 80 -9.26 21.92 0.44
C PRO A 80 -10.28 20.81 0.14
N TRP A 81 -10.17 20.11 -0.99
CA TRP A 81 -11.02 18.96 -1.28
C TRP A 81 -10.63 17.75 -0.43
N PHE A 82 -9.33 17.48 -0.25
CA PHE A 82 -8.86 16.35 0.57
C PHE A 82 -9.00 16.66 2.06
N MET A 83 -8.75 17.90 2.48
CA MET A 83 -8.92 18.31 3.88
C MET A 83 -10.39 18.32 4.33
N ARG A 84 -11.36 18.43 3.41
CA ARG A 84 -12.79 18.19 3.70
C ARG A 84 -13.13 16.71 3.84
N LEU A 85 -12.42 15.83 3.11
CA LEU A 85 -12.58 14.37 3.22
C LEU A 85 -11.94 13.84 4.52
N ASN A 86 -10.72 14.29 4.84
CA ASN A 86 -10.01 13.99 6.08
C ASN A 86 -9.37 15.26 6.67
N PRO A 87 -9.92 15.83 7.76
CA PRO A 87 -9.35 16.99 8.46
C PRO A 87 -7.96 16.75 9.09
N THR A 88 -7.51 15.49 9.27
CA THR A 88 -6.11 15.25 9.66
C THR A 88 -5.14 15.52 8.49
N GLY A 89 -5.65 15.38 7.26
CA GLY A 89 -4.91 15.49 6.02
C GLY A 89 -3.89 14.36 5.83
N GLU A 90 -4.18 13.18 6.35
CA GLU A 90 -3.35 11.97 6.23
C GLU A 90 -3.99 10.94 5.30
N VAL A 91 -3.17 10.03 4.77
CA VAL A 91 -3.57 8.95 3.87
C VAL A 91 -3.22 7.59 4.48
N PRO A 92 -4.04 6.54 4.28
CA PRO A 92 -5.15 6.46 3.33
C PRO A 92 -6.49 6.97 3.89
N VAL A 93 -7.46 7.15 3.00
CA VAL A 93 -8.89 7.31 3.33
C VAL A 93 -9.68 6.35 2.44
N LEU A 94 -10.52 5.51 3.04
CA LEU A 94 -11.47 4.67 2.31
C LEU A 94 -12.81 5.41 2.21
N VAL A 95 -13.42 5.35 1.03
CA VAL A 95 -14.80 5.76 0.79
C VAL A 95 -15.57 4.55 0.26
N HIS A 96 -16.64 4.17 0.94
CA HIS A 96 -17.55 3.11 0.50
C HIS A 96 -18.97 3.64 0.46
N ASN A 97 -19.45 3.94 -0.75
CA ASN A 97 -20.65 4.76 -0.97
C ASN A 97 -20.52 6.10 -0.21
N ASP A 98 -21.42 6.44 0.71
CA ASP A 98 -21.35 7.67 1.52
C ASP A 98 -20.47 7.55 2.79
N ASN A 99 -19.95 6.36 3.11
CA ASN A 99 -19.15 6.14 4.32
C ASN A 99 -17.69 6.51 4.09
N VAL A 100 -17.15 7.45 4.88
CA VAL A 100 -15.74 7.88 4.84
C VAL A 100 -15.01 7.39 6.09
N ILE A 101 -13.88 6.69 5.90
CA ILE A 101 -13.09 6.09 6.98
C ILE A 101 -11.63 6.49 6.80
N CYS A 102 -11.08 7.20 7.78
CA CYS A 102 -9.75 7.86 7.67
C CYS A 102 -8.64 7.17 8.48
N ASP A 103 -8.99 6.29 9.42
CA ASP A 103 -8.01 5.58 10.24
C ASP A 103 -7.64 4.24 9.58
N PRO A 104 -6.35 3.93 9.35
CA PRO A 104 -5.93 2.74 8.62
C PRO A 104 -6.30 1.42 9.32
N THR A 105 -6.39 1.42 10.65
CA THR A 105 -6.75 0.25 11.44
C THR A 105 -8.25 -0.01 11.29
N GLN A 106 -9.08 1.03 11.46
CA GLN A 106 -10.53 0.97 11.20
C GLN A 106 -10.86 0.65 9.74
N ILE A 107 -10.07 1.12 8.76
CA ILE A 107 -10.25 0.75 7.35
C ILE A 107 -10.08 -0.77 7.18
N MET A 108 -9.04 -1.38 7.76
CA MET A 108 -8.83 -2.82 7.64
C MET A 108 -9.91 -3.63 8.39
N ASP A 109 -10.34 -3.19 9.57
CA ASP A 109 -11.48 -3.80 10.27
C ASP A 109 -12.76 -3.70 9.43
N TYR A 110 -13.05 -2.52 8.87
CA TYR A 110 -14.22 -2.31 8.02
C TYR A 110 -14.21 -3.23 6.80
N LEU A 111 -13.07 -3.37 6.13
CA LEU A 111 -12.93 -4.28 4.99
C LEU A 111 -13.18 -5.74 5.38
N GLU A 112 -12.77 -6.17 6.57
CA GLU A 112 -13.00 -7.53 7.04
C GLU A 112 -14.47 -7.78 7.44
N HIS A 113 -15.12 -6.80 8.10
CA HIS A 113 -16.50 -6.93 8.53
C HIS A 113 -17.52 -6.80 7.38
N ASN A 114 -17.22 -6.03 6.34
CA ASN A 114 -18.16 -5.71 5.26
C ASN A 114 -17.90 -6.48 3.96
N PHE A 115 -16.76 -7.16 3.82
CA PHE A 115 -16.42 -7.98 2.65
C PHE A 115 -15.98 -9.39 3.12
N ASN A 116 -16.98 -10.19 3.46
CA ASN A 116 -16.84 -11.56 3.98
C ASN A 116 -17.66 -12.60 3.20
N ASP A 117 -18.08 -12.24 1.98
CA ASP A 117 -18.80 -13.10 1.04
C ASP A 117 -18.01 -14.36 0.66
N GLU A 118 -18.73 -15.41 0.24
CA GLU A 118 -18.13 -16.67 -0.19
C GLU A 118 -17.10 -16.47 -1.31
N GLY A 119 -15.89 -17.01 -1.11
CA GLY A 119 -14.74 -16.83 -2.01
C GLY A 119 -13.84 -15.62 -1.70
N THR A 120 -14.26 -14.68 -0.83
CA THR A 120 -13.40 -13.58 -0.35
C THR A 120 -12.49 -14.09 0.78
N PRO A 121 -11.15 -13.99 0.66
CA PRO A 121 -10.25 -14.36 1.75
C PRO A 121 -10.53 -13.57 3.04
N LYS A 122 -10.58 -14.28 4.17
CA LYS A 122 -10.56 -13.69 5.51
C LYS A 122 -9.10 -13.44 5.93
N LEU A 123 -8.82 -12.26 6.46
CA LEU A 123 -7.52 -11.89 7.05
C LEU A 123 -7.55 -11.91 8.59
N VAL A 124 -8.74 -11.95 9.19
CA VAL A 124 -8.93 -12.14 10.63
C VAL A 124 -9.65 -13.48 10.82
N PRO A 125 -9.11 -14.40 11.62
CA PRO A 125 -9.79 -15.66 11.90
C PRO A 125 -10.99 -15.41 12.82
N GLU A 126 -11.90 -16.37 12.91
CA GLU A 126 -13.11 -16.23 13.73
C GLU A 126 -12.76 -16.06 15.21
N GLU A 127 -13.53 -15.25 15.95
CA GLU A 127 -13.20 -14.83 17.32
C GLU A 127 -13.03 -16.01 18.30
N GLY A 128 -13.80 -17.09 18.12
CA GLY A 128 -13.66 -18.32 18.91
C GLY A 128 -12.51 -19.25 18.49
N SER A 129 -11.73 -18.90 17.47
CA SER A 129 -10.61 -19.72 17.00
C SER A 129 -9.37 -19.60 17.90
N THR A 130 -8.56 -20.65 17.94
CA THR A 130 -7.27 -20.67 18.66
C THR A 130 -6.26 -19.63 18.14
N TYR A 131 -6.47 -19.08 16.95
CA TYR A 131 -5.58 -18.11 16.31
C TYR A 131 -5.97 -16.65 16.57
N TYR A 132 -7.21 -16.35 16.95
CA TYR A 132 -7.73 -14.97 17.01
C TYR A 132 -6.93 -14.06 17.95
N HIS A 133 -6.78 -14.45 19.21
CA HIS A 133 -6.02 -13.65 20.18
C HIS A 133 -4.54 -13.47 19.78
N ARG A 134 -3.94 -14.45 19.08
CA ARG A 134 -2.59 -14.34 18.53
C ARG A 134 -2.53 -13.30 17.41
N VAL A 135 -3.49 -13.33 16.48
CA VAL A 135 -3.59 -12.35 15.39
C VAL A 135 -3.79 -10.93 15.93
N GLN A 136 -4.70 -10.73 16.88
CA GLN A 136 -4.90 -9.40 17.48
C GLN A 136 -3.65 -8.93 18.25
N HIS A 137 -3.02 -9.80 19.04
CA HIS A 137 -1.80 -9.45 19.77
C HIS A 137 -0.67 -8.97 18.84
N TYR A 138 -0.33 -9.72 17.78
CA TYR A 138 0.73 -9.31 16.87
C TYR A 138 0.35 -8.11 16.01
N ARG A 139 -0.93 -7.96 15.64
CA ARG A 139 -1.45 -6.75 14.99
C ARG A 139 -1.22 -5.52 15.87
N GLU A 140 -1.67 -5.55 17.12
CA GLU A 140 -1.51 -4.44 18.09
C GLU A 140 -0.04 -4.13 18.36
N LEU A 141 0.79 -5.17 18.54
CA LEU A 141 2.23 -5.03 18.77
C LEU A 141 2.92 -4.32 17.59
N LEU A 142 2.62 -4.73 16.36
CA LEU A 142 3.19 -4.14 15.15
C LEU A 142 2.64 -2.74 14.85
N ASP A 143 1.37 -2.48 15.18
CA ASP A 143 0.73 -1.19 14.97
C ASP A 143 1.13 -0.14 16.04
N SER A 144 1.72 -0.57 17.16
CA SER A 144 2.35 0.33 18.15
C SER A 144 3.65 0.99 17.66
N LEU A 145 4.28 0.43 16.63
CA LEU A 145 5.58 0.88 16.11
C LEU A 145 5.50 2.28 15.47
N GLN A 146 6.40 3.17 15.87
CA GLN A 146 6.44 4.57 15.42
C GLN A 146 7.13 4.70 14.04
N MET A 147 6.48 4.16 13.00
CA MET A 147 7.05 4.03 11.65
C MET A 147 7.37 5.37 10.98
N ASP A 148 6.68 6.45 11.33
CA ASP A 148 7.03 7.80 10.88
C ASP A 148 8.26 8.34 11.62
N ALA A 149 8.44 8.08 12.91
CA ALA A 149 9.67 8.41 13.64
C ALA A 149 10.89 7.67 13.07
N TYR A 150 10.79 6.38 12.73
CA TYR A 150 11.89 5.67 12.04
C TYR A 150 12.17 6.23 10.65
N THR A 151 11.11 6.55 9.89
CA THR A 151 11.25 7.08 8.53
C THR A 151 11.92 8.45 8.53
N HIS A 152 11.46 9.38 9.38
CA HIS A 152 12.05 10.71 9.47
C HIS A 152 13.43 10.69 10.15
N GLY A 153 13.60 9.90 11.21
CA GLY A 153 14.88 9.73 11.91
C GLY A 153 15.98 9.20 10.99
N SER A 154 15.67 8.23 10.12
CA SER A 154 16.61 7.71 9.11
C SER A 154 16.99 8.74 8.03
N ILE A 155 16.12 9.72 7.74
CA ILE A 155 16.41 10.83 6.81
C ILE A 155 17.25 11.91 7.49
N LEU A 156 17.00 12.21 8.77
CA LEU A 156 17.67 13.25 9.54
C LEU A 156 19.06 12.81 10.05
N HIS A 157 19.19 11.53 10.38
CA HIS A 157 20.36 10.88 10.99
C HIS A 157 20.78 9.64 10.18
N PRO A 158 21.27 9.82 8.94
CA PRO A 158 21.58 8.69 8.05
C PRO A 158 22.62 7.71 8.63
N GLU A 159 23.45 8.16 9.58
CA GLU A 159 24.45 7.34 10.27
C GLU A 159 23.88 6.17 11.09
N ILE A 160 22.56 6.15 11.36
CA ILE A 160 21.90 5.01 12.04
C ILE A 160 21.54 3.87 11.07
N THR A 161 21.73 4.07 9.76
CA THR A 161 21.31 3.16 8.69
C THR A 161 22.48 2.56 7.92
N VAL A 162 22.30 1.38 7.35
CA VAL A 162 23.27 0.70 6.49
C VAL A 162 22.56 0.21 5.23
N ASP A 163 23.12 0.50 4.06
CA ASP A 163 22.51 0.22 2.74
C ASP A 163 21.11 0.83 2.56
N SER A 164 20.88 2.04 3.10
CA SER A 164 19.61 2.74 2.94
C SER A 164 19.29 3.05 1.48
N HIS A 165 18.03 2.87 1.09
CA HIS A 165 17.52 3.27 -0.22
C HIS A 165 16.99 4.72 -0.23
N ILE A 166 17.20 5.49 0.86
CA ILE A 166 16.91 6.92 0.91
C ILE A 166 17.92 7.68 0.03
N PRO A 167 17.50 8.60 -0.87
CA PRO A 167 18.43 9.40 -1.66
C PRO A 167 19.23 10.35 -0.77
N ALA A 168 20.55 10.47 -1.01
CA ALA A 168 21.43 11.33 -0.20
C ALA A 168 20.99 12.81 -0.10
N TYR A 169 20.24 13.32 -1.09
CA TYR A 169 19.70 14.69 -1.07
C TYR A 169 18.47 14.86 -0.15
N ALA A 170 17.80 13.78 0.27
CA ALA A 170 16.56 13.84 1.03
C ALA A 170 16.74 14.55 2.39
N ALA A 171 17.87 14.30 3.06
CA ALA A 171 18.26 14.95 4.32
C ALA A 171 18.38 16.49 4.19
N THR A 172 18.85 16.98 3.04
CA THR A 172 18.94 18.40 2.74
C THR A 172 17.57 18.98 2.37
N CYS A 173 16.78 18.23 1.61
CA CYS A 173 15.45 18.67 1.15
C CYS A 173 14.41 18.74 2.29
N ILE A 174 14.46 17.84 3.28
CA ILE A 174 13.40 17.72 4.29
C ILE A 174 13.22 19.02 5.10
N ARG A 175 14.31 19.67 5.54
CA ARG A 175 14.25 20.94 6.30
C ARG A 175 13.57 22.05 5.50
N THR A 176 13.88 22.16 4.21
CA THR A 176 13.26 23.13 3.30
C THR A 176 11.79 22.80 3.05
N GLN A 177 11.47 21.52 2.82
CA GLN A 177 10.09 21.05 2.63
C GLN A 177 9.22 21.43 3.83
N ILE A 178 9.70 21.22 5.06
CA ILE A 178 8.95 21.55 6.29
C ILE A 178 8.61 23.04 6.39
N GLY A 179 9.59 23.93 6.18
CA GLY A 179 9.37 25.38 6.24
C GLY A 179 8.39 25.87 5.17
N ASN A 180 8.45 25.27 3.98
CA ASN A 180 7.50 25.52 2.90
C ASN A 180 6.10 25.04 3.28
N THR A 181 5.95 23.79 3.75
CA THR A 181 4.66 23.22 4.19
C THR A 181 4.04 24.03 5.33
N GLN A 182 4.81 24.49 6.31
CA GLN A 182 4.27 25.34 7.39
C GLN A 182 3.68 26.65 6.86
N SER A 183 4.33 27.26 5.87
CA SER A 183 3.90 28.51 5.23
C SER A 183 2.69 28.30 4.32
N GLU A 184 2.67 27.20 3.57
CA GLU A 184 1.55 26.75 2.74
C GLU A 184 0.29 26.50 3.57
N LEU A 185 0.39 25.73 4.66
CA LEU A 185 -0.73 25.46 5.58
C LEU A 185 -1.31 26.75 6.17
N LYS A 186 -0.47 27.74 6.49
CA LYS A 186 -0.94 29.05 6.97
C LYS A 186 -1.76 29.77 5.89
N LYS A 187 -1.24 29.84 4.66
CA LYS A 187 -1.93 30.46 3.53
C LYS A 187 -3.28 29.75 3.24
N LEU A 188 -3.30 28.42 3.27
CA LEU A 188 -4.53 27.65 3.08
C LEU A 188 -5.57 27.91 4.19
N ALA A 189 -5.14 28.08 5.43
CA ALA A 189 -6.00 28.45 6.56
C ALA A 189 -6.58 29.89 6.46
N GLU A 190 -5.88 30.79 5.77
CA GLU A 190 -6.35 32.15 5.47
C GLU A 190 -7.32 32.15 4.27
N GLN A 191 -7.09 31.26 3.28
CA GLN A 191 -7.89 31.15 2.06
C GLN A 191 -9.19 30.33 2.22
N ASN A 192 -9.25 29.41 3.19
CA ASN A 192 -10.37 28.50 3.42
C ASN A 192 -10.79 28.58 4.89
N PRO A 193 -11.56 29.61 5.30
CA PRO A 193 -11.90 29.86 6.70
C PRO A 193 -12.62 28.69 7.39
N GLU A 194 -13.37 27.90 6.64
CA GLU A 194 -14.11 26.71 7.09
C GLU A 194 -13.20 25.52 7.45
N LEU A 195 -11.97 25.49 6.91
CA LEU A 195 -10.94 24.49 7.20
C LEU A 195 -9.82 25.01 8.13
N LYS A 196 -9.92 26.27 8.57
CA LYS A 196 -8.87 26.97 9.31
C LYS A 196 -8.36 26.20 10.53
N ASP A 197 -9.25 25.63 11.33
CA ASP A 197 -8.87 24.88 12.53
C ASP A 197 -8.20 23.54 12.20
N ALA A 198 -8.62 22.87 11.13
CA ALA A 198 -7.98 21.66 10.63
C ALA A 198 -6.54 21.93 10.16
N TYR A 199 -6.33 23.02 9.42
CA TYR A 199 -5.00 23.47 8.99
C TYR A 199 -4.10 23.87 10.18
N ILE A 200 -4.63 24.61 11.16
CA ILE A 200 -3.89 24.98 12.39
C ILE A 200 -3.53 23.73 13.20
N ALA A 201 -4.44 22.77 13.34
CA ALA A 201 -4.18 21.50 14.01
C ALA A 201 -3.09 20.68 13.28
N LYS A 202 -3.14 20.61 11.94
CA LYS A 202 -2.11 19.94 11.11
C LYS A 202 -0.74 20.61 11.26
N GLN A 203 -0.69 21.94 11.28
CA GLN A 203 0.54 22.70 11.50
C GLN A 203 1.14 22.43 12.88
N ARG A 204 0.32 22.32 13.94
CA ARG A 204 0.77 21.95 15.29
C ARG A 204 1.34 20.52 15.33
N ARG A 205 0.65 19.54 14.74
CA ARG A 205 1.12 18.14 14.65
C ARG A 205 2.46 18.04 13.93
N LEU A 206 2.60 18.67 12.77
CA LEU A 206 3.84 18.70 11.98
C LEU A 206 5.01 19.26 12.79
N LYS A 207 4.80 20.34 13.55
CA LYS A 207 5.84 20.94 14.38
C LYS A 207 6.28 20.04 15.54
N SER A 208 5.37 19.32 16.20
CA SER A 208 5.73 18.37 17.26
C SER A 208 6.56 17.23 16.70
N LYS A 209 6.02 16.51 15.70
CA LYS A 209 6.67 15.35 15.07
C LYS A 209 8.10 15.66 14.64
N LEU A 210 8.38 16.85 14.10
CA LEU A 210 9.75 17.25 13.77
C LEU A 210 10.70 17.25 14.98
N VAL A 211 10.31 17.94 16.05
CA VAL A 211 11.14 18.09 17.27
C VAL A 211 11.39 16.73 17.91
N ASP A 212 10.37 15.87 17.90
CA ASP A 212 10.46 14.53 18.45
C ASP A 212 11.37 13.63 17.58
N HIS A 213 11.25 13.69 16.24
CA HIS A 213 11.99 12.81 15.33
C HIS A 213 13.47 13.21 15.11
N ASP A 214 13.85 14.47 15.32
CA ASP A 214 15.26 14.94 15.30
C ASP A 214 15.98 14.67 16.65
N ASN A 215 15.25 14.20 17.67
CA ASN A 215 15.81 13.90 18.99
C ASN A 215 16.42 12.50 19.03
N MET A 216 17.73 12.43 18.82
CA MET A 216 18.51 11.18 18.88
C MET A 216 18.32 10.34 20.16
N LYS A 217 18.02 10.93 21.32
CA LYS A 217 17.74 10.17 22.56
C LYS A 217 16.38 9.47 22.48
N TYR A 218 15.37 10.16 21.95
CA TYR A 218 14.04 9.59 21.73
C TYR A 218 14.08 8.52 20.63
N LEU A 219 14.74 8.82 19.50
CA LEU A 219 14.91 7.89 18.39
C LEU A 219 15.61 6.59 18.82
N LYS A 220 16.66 6.67 19.65
CA LYS A 220 17.29 5.46 20.22
C LYS A 220 16.32 4.61 21.03
N LYS A 221 15.54 5.21 21.95
CA LYS A 221 14.51 4.48 22.70
C LYS A 221 13.53 3.75 21.78
N LEU A 222 13.05 4.41 20.72
CA LEU A 222 12.13 3.79 19.76
C LEU A 222 12.79 2.66 18.95
N LEU A 223 14.10 2.76 18.66
CA LEU A 223 14.86 1.72 17.95
C LEU A 223 15.14 0.50 18.84
N ASP A 224 15.29 0.71 20.15
CA ASP A 224 15.45 -0.36 21.15
C ASP A 224 14.09 -1.05 21.40
N GLU A 225 12.99 -0.30 21.40
CA GLU A 225 11.61 -0.85 21.42
C GLU A 225 11.32 -1.68 20.16
N LEU A 226 11.71 -1.19 18.98
CA LEU A 226 11.64 -1.96 17.75
C LEU A 226 12.44 -3.27 17.84
N GLU A 227 13.60 -3.26 18.48
CA GLU A 227 14.41 -4.47 18.67
C GLU A 227 13.65 -5.53 19.48
N SER A 228 13.04 -5.11 20.60
CA SER A 228 12.20 -5.98 21.43
C SER A 228 10.95 -6.51 20.70
N VAL A 229 10.36 -5.76 19.77
CA VAL A 229 9.27 -6.25 18.92
C VAL A 229 9.77 -7.29 17.90
N MET A 230 10.94 -7.08 17.30
CA MET A 230 11.53 -8.05 16.37
C MET A 230 11.93 -9.36 17.09
N ASP A 231 12.35 -9.30 18.36
CA ASP A 231 12.60 -10.50 19.19
C ASP A 231 11.33 -11.32 19.46
N GLN A 232 10.22 -10.65 19.76
CA GLN A 232 8.93 -11.30 19.98
C GLN A 232 8.42 -11.97 18.70
N VAL A 233 8.58 -11.30 17.55
CA VAL A 233 8.23 -11.85 16.23
C VAL A 233 9.12 -13.05 15.87
N GLU A 234 10.44 -12.97 16.05
CA GLU A 234 11.36 -14.08 15.78
C GLU A 234 11.06 -15.30 16.66
N THR A 235 10.81 -15.08 17.96
CA THR A 235 10.44 -16.14 18.91
C THR A 235 9.17 -16.87 18.46
N GLU A 236 8.17 -16.13 17.95
CA GLU A 236 6.91 -16.72 17.50
C GLU A 236 7.06 -17.44 16.16
N LEU A 237 7.85 -16.90 15.22
CA LEU A 237 8.18 -17.56 13.97
C LEU A 237 8.98 -18.85 14.21
N GLN A 238 9.89 -18.88 15.19
CA GLN A 238 10.58 -20.10 15.61
C GLN A 238 9.58 -21.14 16.13
N ARG A 239 8.65 -20.77 17.03
CA ARG A 239 7.58 -21.68 17.49
C ARG A 239 6.74 -22.22 16.34
N ARG A 240 6.44 -21.39 15.32
CA ARG A 240 5.75 -21.84 14.11
C ARG A 240 6.54 -22.88 13.32
N VAL A 241 7.85 -22.76 13.23
CA VAL A 241 8.71 -23.78 12.60
C VAL A 241 8.69 -25.08 13.40
N GLU A 242 8.77 -24.99 14.74
CA GLU A 242 8.70 -26.15 15.64
C GLU A 242 7.32 -26.84 15.66
N GLU A 243 6.23 -26.08 15.42
CA GLU A 243 4.85 -26.59 15.32
C GLU A 243 4.50 -27.13 13.93
N THR A 244 5.23 -26.77 12.86
CA THR A 244 4.91 -27.19 11.49
C THR A 244 5.50 -28.58 11.19
N PRO A 245 4.70 -29.58 10.72
CA PRO A 245 5.22 -30.89 10.33
C PRO A 245 6.25 -30.82 9.19
N GLU A 246 7.17 -31.79 9.09
CA GLU A 246 8.24 -31.81 8.07
C GLU A 246 7.72 -31.78 6.61
N GLU A 247 6.53 -32.35 6.36
CA GLU A 247 5.85 -32.33 5.05
C GLU A 247 4.84 -31.17 4.90
N GLY A 248 4.72 -30.31 5.93
CA GLY A 248 3.77 -29.21 5.99
C GLY A 248 4.20 -27.98 5.17
N SER A 249 3.22 -27.21 4.70
CA SER A 249 3.49 -25.86 4.19
C SER A 249 3.92 -24.97 5.36
N GLN A 250 5.04 -24.25 5.22
CA GLN A 250 5.52 -23.38 6.31
C GLN A 250 4.45 -22.36 6.72
N SER A 251 4.15 -22.31 8.01
CA SER A 251 3.24 -21.34 8.61
C SER A 251 3.64 -19.88 8.34
N TRP A 252 2.66 -18.98 8.46
CA TRP A 252 2.81 -17.53 8.61
C TRP A 252 2.89 -17.17 10.10
N LEU A 253 2.94 -15.88 10.46
CA LEU A 253 3.22 -15.43 11.84
C LEU A 253 2.25 -16.06 12.86
N CYS A 254 0.97 -16.09 12.53
CA CYS A 254 -0.07 -16.52 13.46
C CYS A 254 -0.62 -17.94 13.21
N GLY A 255 -0.40 -18.53 12.04
CA GLY A 255 -0.91 -19.87 11.68
C GLY A 255 -0.66 -20.20 10.21
N GLU A 256 -1.35 -21.20 9.67
CA GLU A 256 -1.18 -21.65 8.27
C GLU A 256 -1.74 -20.66 7.23
N PHE A 257 -2.60 -19.74 7.65
CA PHE A 257 -3.21 -18.70 6.82
C PHE A 257 -2.48 -17.36 6.94
N PHE A 258 -2.55 -16.54 5.89
CA PHE A 258 -1.97 -15.19 5.89
C PHE A 258 -2.97 -14.20 6.51
N SER A 259 -2.58 -13.52 7.58
CA SER A 259 -3.48 -12.71 8.42
C SER A 259 -3.25 -11.19 8.30
N ILE A 260 -4.10 -10.40 8.97
CA ILE A 260 -3.89 -8.95 9.14
C ILE A 260 -2.60 -8.62 9.90
N ALA A 261 -2.16 -9.50 10.80
CA ALA A 261 -0.86 -9.35 11.48
C ALA A 261 0.30 -9.55 10.49
N ASP A 262 0.16 -10.48 9.54
CA ASP A 262 1.12 -10.69 8.46
C ASP A 262 1.15 -9.52 7.47
N VAL A 263 0.00 -8.89 7.17
CA VAL A 263 -0.06 -7.62 6.43
C VAL A 263 0.76 -6.54 7.15
N SER A 264 0.53 -6.32 8.45
CA SER A 264 1.30 -5.34 9.23
C SER A 264 2.81 -5.68 9.25
N LEU A 265 3.18 -6.94 9.47
CA LEU A 265 4.58 -7.37 9.52
C LEU A 265 5.27 -7.19 8.16
N ALA A 266 4.62 -7.59 7.07
CA ALA A 266 5.16 -7.51 5.72
C ALA A 266 5.51 -6.08 5.32
N VAL A 267 4.60 -5.13 5.59
CA VAL A 267 4.84 -3.71 5.28
C VAL A 267 5.89 -3.10 6.21
N THR A 268 5.91 -3.47 7.49
CA THR A 268 6.94 -3.05 8.45
C THR A 268 8.33 -3.49 8.03
N LEU A 269 8.54 -4.78 7.74
CA LEU A 269 9.84 -5.29 7.28
C LEU A 269 10.25 -4.68 5.93
N HIS A 270 9.30 -4.48 5.01
CA HIS A 270 9.60 -3.82 3.74
C HIS A 270 10.07 -2.37 3.93
N ARG A 271 9.40 -1.63 4.83
CA ARG A 271 9.80 -0.27 5.21
C ARG A 271 11.17 -0.26 5.87
N LEU A 272 11.43 -1.14 6.83
CA LEU A 272 12.74 -1.22 7.51
C LEU A 272 13.87 -1.61 6.54
N LYS A 273 13.60 -2.45 5.53
CA LYS A 273 14.56 -2.74 4.45
C LYS A 273 14.80 -1.52 3.57
N PHE A 274 13.77 -0.78 3.18
CA PHE A 274 13.92 0.50 2.46
C PHE A 274 14.78 1.52 3.24
N LEU A 275 14.57 1.62 4.56
CA LEU A 275 15.31 2.54 5.42
C LEU A 275 16.78 2.15 5.63
N GLY A 276 17.20 0.92 5.29
CA GLY A 276 18.56 0.43 5.59
C GLY A 276 18.72 -0.07 7.02
N LEU A 277 17.65 -0.61 7.60
CA LEU A 277 17.64 -1.14 8.98
C LEU A 277 17.62 -2.68 9.02
N SER A 278 17.43 -3.35 7.88
CA SER A 278 17.31 -4.82 7.82
C SER A 278 18.53 -5.57 8.35
N ARG A 279 19.76 -5.09 8.08
CA ARG A 279 21.00 -5.71 8.59
C ARG A 279 21.14 -5.66 10.11
N ARG A 280 20.48 -4.69 10.78
CA ARG A 280 20.46 -4.60 12.25
C ARG A 280 19.40 -5.56 12.81
N TYR A 281 18.19 -5.51 12.25
CA TYR A 281 17.04 -6.16 12.87
C TYR A 281 16.81 -7.62 12.50
N TRP A 282 17.27 -8.12 11.35
CA TRP A 282 17.14 -9.56 11.04
C TRP A 282 18.24 -10.16 10.17
N GLY A 283 18.86 -9.37 9.29
CA GLY A 283 19.88 -9.85 8.37
C GLY A 283 21.20 -10.25 9.02
N ASN A 284 22.10 -10.79 8.20
CA ASN A 284 23.38 -11.39 8.62
C ASN A 284 23.21 -12.58 9.59
N GLY A 285 22.05 -13.26 9.56
CA GLY A 285 21.76 -14.41 10.43
C GLY A 285 21.38 -14.06 11.86
N ASN A 286 20.99 -12.82 12.16
CA ASN A 286 20.60 -12.40 13.52
C ASN A 286 19.21 -12.93 13.91
N ARG A 287 18.23 -12.86 12.99
CA ARG A 287 16.86 -13.37 13.19
C ARG A 287 16.45 -14.14 11.93
N VAL A 288 16.86 -15.40 11.85
CA VAL A 288 16.82 -16.23 10.63
C VAL A 288 15.40 -16.60 10.23
N ASN A 289 14.49 -16.79 11.18
CA ASN A 289 13.09 -17.11 10.86
C ASN A 289 12.38 -15.88 10.26
N LEU A 290 12.69 -14.69 10.78
CA LEU A 290 12.22 -13.40 10.27
C LEU A 290 12.82 -13.05 8.91
N GLU A 291 14.10 -13.36 8.67
CA GLU A 291 14.72 -13.25 7.34
C GLU A 291 14.02 -14.18 6.33
N THR A 292 13.86 -15.46 6.68
CA THR A 292 13.14 -16.47 5.86
C THR A 292 11.68 -16.07 5.59
N TYR A 293 10.96 -15.58 6.60
CA TYR A 293 9.61 -15.05 6.46
C TYR A 293 9.57 -13.89 5.47
N TYR A 294 10.50 -12.95 5.58
CA TYR A 294 10.56 -11.80 4.67
C TYR A 294 10.85 -12.23 3.23
N GLU A 295 11.78 -13.17 3.03
CA GLU A 295 12.09 -13.73 1.71
C GLU A 295 10.90 -14.42 1.06
N ARG A 296 10.02 -15.07 1.85
CA ARG A 296 8.74 -15.63 1.39
C ARG A 296 7.71 -14.55 1.08
N VAL A 297 7.52 -13.56 1.96
CA VAL A 297 6.43 -12.59 1.82
C VAL A 297 6.59 -11.70 0.59
N VAL A 298 7.83 -11.35 0.21
CA VAL A 298 8.11 -10.60 -1.03
C VAL A 298 7.83 -11.38 -2.33
N GLN A 299 7.58 -12.70 -2.25
CA GLN A 299 7.16 -13.49 -3.41
C GLN A 299 5.64 -13.46 -3.65
N ARG A 300 4.84 -13.06 -2.65
CA ARG A 300 3.37 -13.07 -2.73
C ARG A 300 2.87 -12.18 -3.89
N PRO A 301 1.91 -12.63 -4.71
CA PRO A 301 1.41 -11.85 -5.84
C PRO A 301 0.85 -10.48 -5.45
N ALA A 302 0.07 -10.41 -4.37
CA ALA A 302 -0.48 -9.16 -3.87
C ALA A 302 0.61 -8.20 -3.36
N PHE A 303 1.60 -8.71 -2.61
CA PHE A 303 2.76 -7.94 -2.18
C PHE A 303 3.53 -7.33 -3.37
N ARG A 304 3.88 -8.15 -4.36
CA ARG A 304 4.59 -7.71 -5.57
C ARG A 304 3.79 -6.67 -6.38
N ARG A 305 2.46 -6.80 -6.42
CA ARG A 305 1.55 -5.84 -7.07
C ARG A 305 1.49 -4.50 -6.33
N VAL A 306 1.46 -4.50 -5.00
CA VAL A 306 1.19 -3.31 -4.18
C VAL A 306 2.46 -2.55 -3.77
N LEU A 307 3.47 -3.26 -3.28
CA LEU A 307 4.73 -2.70 -2.77
C LEU A 307 5.88 -2.85 -3.78
N GLY A 308 5.89 -3.96 -4.54
CA GLY A 308 6.94 -4.23 -5.52
C GLY A 308 8.30 -4.52 -4.89
N HIS A 309 9.38 -4.19 -5.63
CA HIS A 309 10.75 -4.37 -5.16
C HIS A 309 11.30 -3.09 -4.54
N VAL A 310 12.06 -3.21 -3.43
CA VAL A 310 12.57 -2.06 -2.66
C VAL A 310 13.34 -1.04 -3.51
N ASN A 311 14.14 -1.51 -4.47
CA ASN A 311 14.88 -0.69 -5.44
C ASN A 311 13.99 0.21 -6.32
N ASN A 312 12.72 -0.16 -6.52
CA ASN A 312 11.79 0.53 -7.40
C ASN A 312 10.93 1.58 -6.67
N ILE A 313 11.05 1.68 -5.34
CA ILE A 313 10.33 2.65 -4.50
C ILE A 313 10.60 4.09 -4.96
N LEU A 314 11.87 4.45 -5.16
CA LEU A 314 12.23 5.80 -5.62
C LEU A 314 11.70 6.11 -7.03
N ILE A 315 11.75 5.12 -7.93
CA ILE A 315 11.30 5.28 -9.31
C ILE A 315 9.78 5.46 -9.35
N SER A 316 9.04 4.65 -8.58
CA SER A 316 7.58 4.75 -8.46
C SER A 316 7.11 5.98 -7.67
N ALA A 317 7.94 6.54 -6.79
CA ALA A 317 7.69 7.82 -6.14
C ALA A 317 7.91 9.02 -7.09
N VAL A 318 9.02 9.02 -7.83
CA VAL A 318 9.50 10.20 -8.57
C VAL A 318 8.89 10.30 -9.97
N LEU A 319 8.77 9.21 -10.74
CA LEU A 319 8.26 9.28 -12.12
C LEU A 319 6.81 9.81 -12.21
N PRO A 320 5.85 9.35 -11.39
CA PRO A 320 4.48 9.87 -11.47
C PRO A 320 4.37 11.34 -11.03
N VAL A 321 5.22 11.78 -10.11
CA VAL A 321 5.31 13.19 -9.69
C VAL A 321 5.90 14.04 -10.82
N ALA A 322 7.02 13.63 -11.40
CA ALA A 322 7.63 14.33 -12.53
C ALA A 322 6.69 14.42 -13.74
N PHE A 323 5.97 13.34 -14.06
CA PHE A 323 4.96 13.33 -15.12
C PHE A 323 3.77 14.25 -14.79
N ARG A 324 3.27 14.26 -13.55
CA ARG A 324 2.21 15.19 -13.12
C ARG A 324 2.63 16.65 -13.20
N VAL A 325 3.85 16.98 -12.77
CA VAL A 325 4.41 18.34 -12.89
C VAL A 325 4.57 18.74 -14.35
N ALA A 326 5.10 17.86 -15.20
CA ALA A 326 5.21 18.10 -16.64
C ALA A 326 3.82 18.33 -17.27
N ARG A 327 2.80 17.54 -16.92
CA ARG A 327 1.42 17.71 -17.40
C ARG A 327 0.77 19.00 -16.89
N LYS A 328 0.99 19.39 -15.64
CA LYS A 328 0.44 20.62 -15.02
C LYS A 328 1.04 21.89 -15.63
N ASN A 329 2.31 21.82 -16.03
CA ASN A 329 3.05 22.94 -16.63
C ASN A 329 3.10 22.88 -18.18
N ALA A 330 2.51 21.86 -18.81
CA ALA A 330 2.45 21.77 -20.26
C ALA A 330 1.49 22.84 -20.80
N PRO A 331 1.90 23.66 -21.79
CA PRO A 331 0.96 24.53 -22.48
C PRO A 331 -0.07 23.68 -23.22
N VAL A 332 -1.33 24.11 -23.19
CA VAL A 332 -2.55 23.38 -23.66
C VAL A 332 -2.44 22.85 -25.11
N ILE A 333 -1.50 23.36 -25.89
CA ILE A 333 -1.24 23.01 -27.30
C ILE A 333 -0.46 21.68 -27.45
N VAL A 334 0.21 21.18 -26.41
CA VAL A 334 1.04 19.96 -26.49
C VAL A 334 0.20 18.69 -26.28
N GLY A 335 -0.15 18.02 -27.38
CA GLY A 335 -0.83 16.73 -27.36
C GLY A 335 -0.05 15.65 -26.60
N THR A 336 -0.78 14.73 -25.96
CA THR A 336 -0.26 13.69 -25.04
C THR A 336 0.87 12.86 -25.63
N THR A 337 0.81 12.53 -26.93
CA THR A 337 1.83 11.77 -27.66
C THR A 337 3.19 12.47 -27.70
N LEU A 338 3.22 13.80 -27.83
CA LEU A 338 4.47 14.56 -27.90
C LEU A 338 5.15 14.63 -26.52
N LEU A 339 4.36 14.78 -25.45
CA LEU A 339 4.86 14.83 -24.08
C LEU A 339 5.54 13.50 -23.68
N ILE A 340 4.94 12.36 -24.05
CA ILE A 340 5.49 11.02 -23.83
C ILE A 340 6.79 10.83 -24.61
N GLY A 341 6.85 11.28 -25.87
CA GLY A 341 8.06 11.20 -26.69
C GLY A 341 9.25 11.99 -26.12
N VAL A 342 9.01 13.23 -25.66
CA VAL A 342 10.05 14.07 -25.04
C VAL A 342 10.52 13.49 -23.70
N LEU A 343 9.61 13.05 -22.83
CA LEU A 343 9.96 12.46 -21.54
C LEU A 343 10.69 11.11 -21.70
N GLY A 344 10.22 10.24 -22.60
CA GLY A 344 10.87 8.97 -22.94
C GLY A 344 12.26 9.16 -23.54
N GLY A 345 12.43 10.15 -24.42
CA GLY A 345 13.74 10.55 -24.93
C GLY A 345 14.67 11.02 -23.80
N ALA A 346 14.20 11.89 -22.91
CA ALA A 346 15.00 12.41 -21.81
C ALA A 346 15.45 11.30 -20.83
N THR A 347 14.57 10.37 -20.45
CA THR A 347 14.95 9.21 -19.61
C THR A 347 15.90 8.26 -20.34
N TYR A 348 15.72 8.03 -21.65
CA TYR A 348 16.63 7.23 -22.45
C TYR A 348 18.04 7.84 -22.53
N PHE A 349 18.15 9.16 -22.75
CA PHE A 349 19.44 9.86 -22.73
C PHE A 349 20.09 9.87 -21.33
N ALA A 350 19.31 10.02 -20.25
CA ALA A 350 19.82 9.91 -18.89
C ALA A 350 20.35 8.49 -18.59
N PHE A 351 19.62 7.45 -19.03
CA PHE A 351 20.06 6.06 -18.93
C PHE A 351 21.35 5.79 -19.72
N LEU A 352 21.44 6.24 -20.97
CA LEU A 352 22.66 6.13 -21.78
C LEU A 352 23.84 6.87 -21.16
N TYR A 353 23.62 8.05 -20.59
CA TYR A 353 24.66 8.82 -19.90
C TYR A 353 25.19 8.09 -18.65
N MET A 354 24.29 7.55 -17.82
CA MET A 354 24.68 6.73 -16.65
C MET A 354 25.42 5.46 -17.08
N LYS A 355 24.92 4.74 -18.09
CA LYS A 355 25.58 3.55 -18.65
C LYS A 355 27.00 3.85 -19.14
N LYS A 356 27.17 4.94 -19.89
CA LYS A 356 28.49 5.39 -20.39
C LYS A 356 29.46 5.69 -19.24
N ARG A 357 28.97 6.34 -18.17
CA ARG A 357 29.77 6.70 -16.99
C ARG A 357 30.21 5.47 -16.19
N LEU A 358 29.36 4.44 -16.11
CA LEU A 358 29.70 3.14 -15.50
C LEU A 358 30.76 2.37 -16.32
N THR A 359 30.66 2.37 -17.65
CA THR A 359 31.67 1.73 -18.52
C THR A 359 33.04 2.43 -18.55
N THR A 360 33.14 3.68 -18.06
CA THR A 360 34.42 4.41 -17.91
C THR A 360 35.05 4.27 -16.52
N LEU A 361 34.49 3.44 -15.65
CA LEU A 361 34.97 3.16 -14.28
C LEU A 361 35.30 1.67 -14.09
N SER A 362 35.56 0.96 -15.19
CA SER A 362 35.95 -0.45 -15.29
C SER A 362 37.32 -0.60 -15.92
#